data_AF-A0A7V8JLE7-F1
#
_entry.id   AF-A0A7V8JLE7-F1
#
_cell.length_a   1.000
_cell.length_b   1.000
_cell.length_c   1.000
_cell.angle_alpha   90.00
_cell.angle_beta   90.00
_cell.angle_gamma   90.00
#
_symmetry.space_group_name_H-M   'P 1'
#
loop_
_entity.id
_entity.type
_entity.pdbx_description
1 polymer ?
#
loop_
_entity_poly.entity_id
_entity_poly.type
_entity_poly.pdbx_seq_one_letter_code
_entity_poly.pdbx_strand_id
1 'polypeptide(L)'
;MKQAFSGEVRWLSFRLRNGQSIGPAALSAGWSQAAATGGCTVRREAVEGAGVVYALYGPNSLPSPRAAELNMRRFLEQAGYVFTMGSLGGRTVPVA
;
A
#
# COMPACT_ATOMS: atom_id res chain seq x y z
N MET A 1 -13.77 14.41 -9.22
CA MET A 1 -12.63 15.04 -8.48
C MET A 1 -11.99 13.97 -7.60
N LYS A 2 -10.72 13.60 -7.83
CA LYS A 2 -10.02 12.65 -6.96
C LYS A 2 -9.30 13.45 -5.89
N GLN A 3 -9.98 13.69 -4.77
CA GLN A 3 -9.43 14.45 -3.65
C GLN A 3 -8.18 13.71 -3.14
N ALA A 4 -7.03 14.38 -3.18
CA ALA A 4 -5.89 14.00 -2.37
C ALA A 4 -6.24 14.44 -0.94
N PHE A 5 -6.45 13.50 -0.02
CA PHE A 5 -6.70 13.87 1.37
C PHE A 5 -5.38 14.39 1.95
N SER A 6 -5.37 15.62 2.44
CA SER A 6 -4.24 16.28 3.11
C SER A 6 -3.81 15.62 4.45
N GLY A 7 -4.10 14.33 4.65
CA GLY A 7 -3.77 13.55 5.85
C GLY A 7 -3.45 12.07 5.58
N GLU A 8 -3.32 11.67 4.31
CA GLU A 8 -2.99 10.29 3.93
C GLU A 8 -1.48 10.08 3.87
N VAL A 9 -0.97 9.11 4.62
CA VAL A 9 0.43 8.71 4.65
C VAL A 9 0.60 7.45 3.79
N ARG A 10 1.66 7.41 2.97
CA ARG A 10 2.06 6.19 2.25
C ARG A 10 2.67 5.21 3.26
N TRP A 11 1.89 4.20 3.64
CA TRP A 11 2.33 3.19 4.60
C TRP A 11 3.18 2.11 3.95
N LEU A 12 2.72 1.59 2.82
CA LEU A 12 3.33 0.47 2.12
C LEU A 12 3.47 0.78 0.64
N SER A 13 4.48 0.19 0.03
CA SER A 13 4.61 0.11 -1.42
C SER A 13 5.05 -1.29 -1.81
N PHE A 14 4.55 -1.80 -2.92
CA PHE A 14 5.04 -3.07 -3.43
C PHE A 14 5.06 -3.09 -4.94
N ARG A 15 5.83 -4.03 -5.48
CA ARG A 15 5.90 -4.34 -6.90
C ARG A 15 5.50 -5.79 -7.10
N LEU A 16 4.72 -6.02 -8.13
CA LEU A 16 4.45 -7.36 -8.62
C LEU A 16 5.53 -7.76 -9.63
N ARG A 17 5.90 -9.05 -9.63
CA ARG A 17 6.91 -9.62 -10.54
C ARG A 17 6.22 -10.42 -11.64
N ASN A 18 7.01 -10.94 -12.58
CA ASN A 18 6.55 -11.87 -13.63
C ASN A 18 5.41 -11.31 -14.50
N GLY A 19 5.37 -9.98 -14.72
CA GLY A 19 4.30 -9.34 -15.48
C GLY A 19 2.93 -9.34 -14.80
N GLN A 20 2.84 -9.78 -13.54
CA GLN A 20 1.58 -9.78 -12.80
C GLN A 20 1.09 -8.35 -12.55
N SER A 21 -0.22 -8.20 -12.55
CA SER A 21 -0.88 -6.94 -12.22
C SER A 21 -2.10 -7.21 -11.34
N ILE A 22 -2.38 -6.27 -10.46
CA ILE A 22 -3.61 -6.24 -9.67
C ILE A 22 -4.43 -5.01 -10.05
N GLY A 23 -5.74 -5.20 -10.21
CA GLY A 23 -6.67 -4.12 -10.46
C GLY A 23 -6.85 -3.21 -9.23
N PRO A 24 -7.09 -1.90 -9.43
CA PRO A 24 -7.21 -0.95 -8.32
C PRO A 24 -8.37 -1.28 -7.37
N ALA A 25 -9.47 -1.86 -7.87
CA ALA A 25 -10.62 -2.26 -7.04
C ALA A 25 -10.27 -3.39 -6.06
N ALA A 26 -9.68 -4.48 -6.58
CA ALA A 26 -9.24 -5.60 -5.75
C ALA A 26 -8.17 -5.17 -4.73
N LEU A 27 -7.24 -4.32 -5.16
CA LEU A 27 -6.21 -3.80 -4.28
C LEU A 27 -6.77 -2.89 -3.18
N SER A 28 -7.73 -2.02 -3.51
CA SER A 28 -8.37 -1.14 -2.54
C SER A 28 -9.17 -1.93 -1.50
N ALA A 29 -9.88 -2.98 -1.93
CA ALA A 29 -10.63 -3.86 -1.03
C ALA A 29 -9.67 -4.60 -0.08
N GLY A 30 -8.61 -5.21 -0.62
CA GLY A 30 -7.60 -5.91 0.17
C GLY A 30 -6.91 -5.00 1.17
N TRP A 31 -6.55 -3.77 0.76
CA TRP A 31 -5.90 -2.82 1.66
C TRP A 31 -6.83 -2.33 2.77
N SER A 32 -8.09 -2.01 2.45
CA SER A 32 -9.06 -1.57 3.47
C SER A 32 -9.32 -2.67 4.51
N GLN A 33 -9.38 -3.93 4.06
CA GLN A 33 -9.51 -5.07 4.96
C GLN A 33 -8.25 -5.30 5.80
N ALA A 34 -7.06 -5.21 5.18
CA ALA A 34 -5.79 -5.42 5.87
C ALA A 34 -5.51 -4.36 6.94
N ALA A 35 -5.82 -3.09 6.64
CA ALA A 35 -5.60 -1.94 7.51
C ALA A 35 -6.58 -1.85 8.69
N ALA A 36 -7.71 -2.58 8.62
CA ALA A 36 -8.78 -2.56 9.61
C ALA A 36 -9.26 -1.14 9.99
N THR A 37 -9.17 -0.19 9.04
CA THR A 37 -9.59 1.20 9.21
C THR A 37 -10.09 1.80 7.91
N GLY A 38 -10.93 2.83 8.01
CA GLY A 38 -11.39 3.62 6.88
C GLY A 38 -10.32 4.60 6.37
N GLY A 39 -10.63 5.31 5.29
CA GLY A 39 -9.70 6.30 4.71
C GLY A 39 -8.47 5.68 4.06
N CYS A 40 -8.56 4.42 3.64
CA CYS A 40 -7.52 3.72 2.92
C CYS A 40 -7.68 3.96 1.42
N THR A 41 -6.60 4.35 0.75
CA THR A 41 -6.58 4.51 -0.71
C THR A 41 -5.36 3.83 -1.32
N VAL A 42 -5.44 3.55 -2.62
CA VAL A 42 -4.39 2.85 -3.35
C VAL A 42 -4.07 3.60 -4.64
N ARG A 43 -2.79 3.67 -4.98
CA ARG A 43 -2.32 4.28 -6.23
C ARG A 43 -1.44 3.30 -6.98
N ARG A 44 -1.62 3.26 -8.29
CA ARG A 44 -0.74 2.57 -9.23
C ARG A 44 0.13 3.63 -9.89
N GLU A 45 1.41 3.59 -9.60
CA GLU A 45 2.40 4.57 -10.04
C GLU A 45 3.34 3.90 -11.05
N ALA A 46 3.48 4.50 -12.23
CA ALA A 46 4.50 4.08 -13.19
C ALA A 46 5.79 4.83 -12.85
N VAL A 47 6.86 4.08 -12.56
CA VAL A 47 8.17 4.64 -12.22
C VAL A 47 9.12 4.32 -13.37
N GLU A 48 9.70 5.36 -13.97
CA GLU A 48 10.72 5.21 -15.02
C GLU A 48 11.85 4.29 -14.55
N GLY A 49 12.22 3.31 -15.38
CA GLY A 49 13.26 2.32 -15.08
C GLY A 49 12.89 1.26 -14.02
N ALA A 50 11.85 1.47 -13.21
CA ALA A 50 11.46 0.53 -12.14
C ALA A 50 10.11 -0.18 -12.37
N GLY A 51 9.34 0.25 -13.36
CA GLY A 51 8.05 -0.36 -13.73
C GLY A 51 6.91 0.11 -12.84
N VAL A 52 5.94 -0.78 -12.57
CA VAL A 52 4.72 -0.43 -11.82
C VAL A 52 4.93 -0.64 -10.32
N VAL A 53 4.67 0.41 -9.54
CA VAL A 53 4.62 0.40 -8.08
C VAL A 53 3.18 0.59 -7.61
N TYR A 54 2.77 -0.23 -6.66
CA TYR A 54 1.49 -0.13 -5.97
C TYR A 54 1.72 0.50 -4.60
N ALA A 55 1.21 1.71 -4.40
CA ALA A 55 1.33 2.45 -3.15
C ALA A 55 0.02 2.42 -2.38
N LEU A 56 0.12 2.09 -1.09
CA LEU A 56 -1.01 1.96 -0.17
C LEU A 56 -0.96 3.09 0.85
N TYR A 57 -2.02 3.88 0.88
CA TYR A 57 -2.18 5.06 1.69
C TYR A 57 -3.24 4.83 2.75
N GLY A 58 -3.05 5.44 3.91
CA GLY A 58 -4.03 5.40 4.99
C GLY A 58 -3.84 6.58 5.93
N PRO A 59 -4.70 6.73 6.94
CA PRO A 59 -4.54 7.78 7.94
C PRO A 59 -3.20 7.65 8.68
N ASN A 60 -2.64 8.76 9.15
CA ASN A 60 -1.43 8.76 9.98
C ASN A 60 -1.66 8.01 11.32
N SER A 61 -2.90 7.98 11.81
CA SER A 61 -3.31 7.23 13.00
C SER A 61 -3.67 5.78 12.71
N LEU A 62 -2.98 5.12 11.76
CA LEU A 62 -3.21 3.71 11.46
C LEU A 62 -2.97 2.89 12.73
N PRO A 63 -3.98 2.16 13.26
CA PRO A 63 -3.93 1.62 14.63
C PRO A 63 -2.86 0.54 14.81
N SER A 64 -2.59 -0.25 13.75
CA SER A 64 -1.52 -1.24 13.77
C SER A 64 -0.86 -1.36 12.39
N PRO A 65 0.17 -0.55 12.11
CA PRO A 65 0.87 -0.58 10.82
C PRO A 65 1.49 -1.94 10.50
N ARG A 66 2.05 -2.60 11.52
CA ARG A 66 2.66 -3.92 11.37
C ARG A 66 1.64 -5.00 11.05
N ALA A 67 0.46 -4.96 11.70
CA ALA A 67 -0.61 -5.90 11.37
C ALA A 67 -1.13 -5.65 9.95
N ALA A 68 -1.32 -4.39 9.56
CA ALA A 68 -1.72 -4.02 8.21
C ALA A 68 -0.74 -4.52 7.15
N GLU A 69 0.57 -4.40 7.39
CA GLU A 69 1.60 -4.97 6.53
C GLU A 69 1.49 -6.50 6.42
N LEU A 70 1.43 -7.21 7.55
CA LEU A 70 1.34 -8.67 7.56
C LEU A 70 0.08 -9.18 6.86
N ASN A 71 -1.06 -8.55 7.12
CA ASN A 71 -2.32 -8.88 6.46
C ASN A 71 -2.24 -8.63 4.95
N MET A 72 -1.60 -7.54 4.52
CA MET A 72 -1.43 -7.24 3.10
C MET A 72 -0.49 -8.23 2.41
N ARG A 73 0.59 -8.64 3.09
CA ARG A 73 1.47 -9.72 2.60
C ARG A 73 0.68 -11.01 2.42
N ARG A 74 -0.10 -11.41 3.43
CA ARG A 74 -0.93 -12.63 3.38
C ARG A 74 -1.94 -12.58 2.25
N PHE A 75 -2.62 -11.44 2.05
CA PHE A 75 -3.53 -11.24 0.94
C PHE A 75 -2.86 -11.47 -0.42
N LEU A 76 -1.66 -10.90 -0.63
CA LEU A 76 -0.92 -11.06 -1.88
C LEU A 76 -0.44 -12.51 -2.09
N GLU A 77 0.07 -13.14 -1.02
CA GLU A 77 0.50 -14.55 -1.03
C GLU A 77 -0.65 -15.50 -1.37
N GLN A 78 -1.81 -15.33 -0.72
CA GLN A 78 -3.00 -16.16 -0.94
C GLN A 78 -3.57 -16.00 -2.35
N ALA A 79 -3.44 -14.82 -2.94
CA ALA A 79 -3.82 -14.57 -4.33
C ALA A 79 -2.77 -15.05 -5.36
N GLY A 80 -1.66 -15.66 -4.92
CA GLY A 80 -0.62 -16.20 -5.80
C GLY A 80 0.28 -15.13 -6.43
N TYR A 81 0.34 -13.93 -5.85
CA TYR A 81 1.22 -12.88 -6.33
C TYR A 81 2.66 -13.10 -5.87
N VAL A 82 3.60 -12.91 -6.79
CA VAL A 82 5.02 -12.79 -6.48
C VAL A 82 5.34 -11.31 -6.36
N PHE A 83 5.79 -10.87 -5.19
CA PHE A 83 5.94 -9.44 -4.92
C PHE A 83 7.21 -9.09 -4.12
N THR A 84 7.57 -7.82 -4.17
CA THR A 84 8.53 -7.20 -3.25
C THR A 84 7.84 -6.02 -2.59
N MET A 85 7.80 -6.01 -1.26
CA MET A 85 7.11 -5.00 -0.47
C MET A 85 8.12 -4.21 0.36
N GLY A 86 8.01 -2.88 0.31
CA GLY A 86 8.73 -1.94 1.15
C GLY A 86 7.76 -1.17 2.05
N SER A 87 8.10 -1.05 3.32
CA SER A 87 7.32 -0.32 4.32
C SER A 87 7.96 1.03 4.58
N LEU A 88 7.18 2.10 4.44
CA LEU A 88 7.64 3.49 4.53
C LEU A 88 7.12 4.20 5.78
N GLY A 89 5.95 3.78 6.29
CA GLY A 89 5.32 4.42 7.44
C GLY A 89 5.99 4.03 8.75
N GLY A 90 6.88 4.89 9.23
CA GLY A 90 7.55 4.76 10.53
C GLY A 90 8.82 5.59 10.69
N ARG A 91 9.28 6.31 9.65
CA ARG A 91 10.42 7.22 9.77
C ARG A 91 9.99 8.64 9.43
N THR A 92 9.28 9.28 10.37
CA THR A 92 9.52 10.70 10.59
C THR A 92 10.98 10.82 11.01
N VAL A 93 11.86 11.19 10.09
CA VAL A 93 13.09 11.87 10.49
C VAL A 93 12.64 13.21 11.06
N PRO A 94 12.78 13.48 12.37
CA PRO A 94 12.68 14.85 12.82
C PRO A 94 13.82 15.60 12.15
N VAL A 95 13.48 16.59 11.33
CA VAL A 95 14.43 17.64 10.98
C VAL A 95 14.70 18.40 12.28
N ALA A 96 15.93 18.30 12.78
CA ALA A 96 16.44 19.09 13.89
C ALA A 96 16.68 20.54 13.45
#